data_AF-A0A811TBF9-F1
#
_entry.id   AF-A0A811TBF9-F1
#
_cell.length_a   1.000
_cell.length_b   1.000
_cell.length_c   1.000
_cell.angle_alpha   90.00
_cell.angle_beta   90.00
_cell.angle_gamma   90.00
#
_symmetry.space_group_name_H-M   'P 1'
#
loop_
_entity.id
_entity.type
_entity.pdbx_description
1 polymer ?
#
loop_
_entity_poly.entity_id
_entity_poly.type
_entity_poly.pdbx_seq_one_letter_code
_entity_poly.pdbx_strand_id
1 'polypeptide(L)'
;MPLTKEQIKLIENVIKDSLRKKFQTYNPETKNMPFHYRLLGRDRMVLFSFIHSLNTTFGTSIFEPVAEILASLNFEFAQKQYVVGDAISEQAQFEIQRIMNELTIGKNPNKAKEIERIRKVCNKGTMNKLKTVKVDLFVQSADETVHLFDLKTAKPNISNFKDFKRTLLEWIAIFLAKNPNAKVESYIAIPCNPYEPRPYERWTLKGMLDLDNELKVGKDLWDFFGNDGTYEELLNCFERAGIELRPEIDAYFSRFK
;
A
#
# COMPACT_ATOMS: atom_id res chain seq x y z
N MET A 1 -19.18 -3.22 11.87
CA MET A 1 -19.34 -2.79 13.29
C MET A 1 -18.37 -1.66 13.56
N PRO A 2 -18.69 -0.68 14.43
CA PRO A 2 -17.72 0.36 14.80
C PRO A 2 -16.50 -0.25 15.51
N LEU A 3 -15.35 0.41 15.41
CA LEU A 3 -14.12 -0.03 16.08
C LEU A 3 -14.33 -0.12 17.60
N THR A 4 -13.77 -1.15 18.21
CA THR A 4 -13.80 -1.30 19.66
C THR A 4 -12.84 -0.32 20.32
N LYS A 5 -13.07 0.01 21.60
CA LYS A 5 -12.16 0.86 22.38
C LYS A 5 -10.74 0.29 22.46
N GLU A 6 -10.61 -1.03 22.49
CA GLU A 6 -9.31 -1.71 22.53
C GLU A 6 -8.55 -1.53 21.21
N GLN A 7 -9.24 -1.61 20.07
CA GLN A 7 -8.63 -1.36 18.76
C GLN A 7 -8.20 0.09 18.60
N ILE A 8 -9.06 1.03 18.98
CA ILE A 8 -8.75 2.46 18.96
C ILE A 8 -7.45 2.70 19.74
N LYS A 9 -7.35 2.15 20.95
CA LYS A 9 -6.14 2.24 21.77
C LYS A 9 -4.93 1.58 21.11
N LEU A 10 -5.09 0.43 20.47
CA LEU A 10 -4.01 -0.27 19.77
C LEU A 10 -3.49 0.56 18.58
N ILE A 11 -4.39 1.11 17.78
CA ILE A 11 -4.09 1.97 16.63
C ILE A 11 -3.37 3.23 17.10
N GLU A 12 -3.87 3.90 18.14
CA GLU A 12 -3.23 5.08 18.71
C GLU A 12 -1.82 4.75 19.24
N ASN A 13 -1.64 3.61 19.90
CA ASN A 13 -0.32 3.17 20.34
C ASN A 13 0.63 2.92 19.16
N VAL A 14 0.18 2.27 18.08
CA VAL A 14 0.98 2.09 16.86
C VAL A 14 1.44 3.43 16.29
N ILE A 15 0.53 4.41 16.19
CA ILE A 15 0.84 5.75 15.69
C ILE A 15 1.90 6.41 16.60
N LYS A 16 1.69 6.33 17.92
CA LYS A 16 2.57 6.98 18.89
C LYS A 16 3.96 6.35 18.94
N ASP A 17 4.03 5.03 18.97
CA ASP A 17 5.29 4.28 19.04
C ASP A 17 6.10 4.47 17.75
N SER A 18 5.43 4.50 16.59
CA SER A 18 6.06 4.82 15.31
C SER A 18 6.72 6.20 15.33
N LEU A 19 6.01 7.23 15.82
CA LEU A 19 6.55 8.58 15.88
C LEU A 19 7.69 8.71 16.89
N ARG A 20 7.53 8.16 18.10
CA ARG A 20 8.56 8.16 19.14
C ARG A 20 9.83 7.45 18.69
N LYS A 21 9.68 6.28 18.05
CA LYS A 21 10.80 5.55 17.46
C LYS A 21 11.50 6.41 16.41
N LYS A 22 10.74 7.12 15.56
CA LYS A 22 11.33 8.00 14.56
C LYS A 22 12.17 9.13 15.16
N PHE A 23 11.74 9.73 16.27
CA PHE A 23 12.54 10.75 16.97
C PHE A 23 13.88 10.20 17.50
N GLN A 24 13.92 8.92 17.87
CA GLN A 24 15.14 8.31 18.41
C GLN A 24 16.10 7.82 17.32
N THR A 25 15.57 7.33 16.20
CA THR A 25 16.37 6.63 15.19
C THR A 25 16.60 7.45 13.91
N TYR A 26 16.09 8.68 13.83
CA TYR A 26 16.26 9.49 12.62
C TYR A 26 17.75 9.77 12.35
N ASN A 27 18.18 9.35 11.16
CA ASN A 27 19.49 9.67 10.61
C ASN A 27 19.30 10.06 9.13
N PRO A 28 19.70 11.27 8.72
CA PRO A 28 19.52 11.71 7.33
C PRO A 28 20.35 10.85 6.39
N GLU A 29 19.71 10.31 5.35
CA GLU A 29 20.36 9.51 4.31
C GLU A 29 21.39 10.33 3.52
N THR A 30 21.01 11.56 3.15
CA THR A 30 21.89 12.49 2.44
C THR A 30 22.38 13.59 3.38
N LYS A 31 23.69 13.68 3.57
CA LYS A 31 24.32 14.72 4.40
C LYS A 31 24.73 15.97 3.60
N ASN A 32 24.90 15.85 2.28
CA ASN A 32 25.39 16.91 1.41
C ASN A 32 24.38 17.22 0.30
N MET A 33 23.76 18.40 0.36
CA MET A 33 22.84 18.91 -0.67
C MET A 33 23.28 20.31 -1.14
N PRO A 34 24.41 20.43 -1.87
CA PRO A 34 25.09 21.71 -2.08
C PRO A 34 24.27 22.77 -2.82
N PHE A 35 23.40 22.36 -3.74
CA PHE A 35 22.46 23.27 -4.42
C PHE A 35 21.35 23.73 -3.47
N HIS A 36 20.72 22.78 -2.78
CA HIS A 36 19.62 23.06 -1.85
C HIS A 36 20.07 23.93 -0.67
N TYR A 37 21.26 23.67 -0.10
CA TYR A 37 21.79 24.46 0.99
C TYR A 37 22.07 25.91 0.59
N ARG A 38 22.59 26.14 -0.62
CA ARG A 38 22.84 27.49 -1.13
C ARG A 38 21.56 28.22 -1.51
N LEU A 39 20.55 27.50 -2.01
CA LEU A 39 19.29 28.09 -2.43
C LEU A 39 18.31 28.33 -1.27
N LEU A 40 18.15 27.35 -0.38
CA LEU A 40 17.07 27.28 0.62
C LEU A 40 17.56 27.40 2.06
N GLY A 41 18.87 27.28 2.32
CA GLY A 41 19.43 27.22 3.66
C GLY A 41 19.50 25.80 4.23
N ARG A 42 20.31 25.60 5.28
CA ARG A 42 20.53 24.28 5.90
C ARG A 42 19.38 23.89 6.83
N ASP A 43 18.91 24.83 7.63
CA ASP A 43 17.76 24.73 8.54
C ASP A 43 16.53 24.13 7.85
N ARG A 44 16.09 24.74 6.73
CA ARG A 44 14.92 24.28 5.96
C ARG A 44 15.11 22.88 5.39
N MET A 45 16.34 22.55 4.97
CA MET A 45 16.64 21.25 4.39
C MET A 45 16.69 20.13 5.43
N VAL A 46 17.14 20.41 6.65
CA VAL A 46 17.09 19.43 7.74
C VAL A 46 15.63 19.16 8.12
N LEU A 47 14.81 20.21 8.25
CA LEU A 47 13.37 20.06 8.49
C LEU A 47 12.70 19.23 7.39
N PHE A 48 12.93 19.60 6.12
CA PHE A 48 12.40 18.86 4.98
C PHE A 48 12.84 17.38 4.99
N SER A 49 14.11 17.11 5.24
CA SER A 49 14.64 15.74 5.28
C SER A 49 13.96 14.91 6.38
N PHE A 50 13.73 15.48 7.56
CA PHE A 50 13.01 14.81 8.63
C PHE A 50 11.57 14.50 8.25
N ILE A 51 10.81 15.50 7.76
CA ILE A 51 9.41 15.32 7.36
C ILE A 51 9.29 14.31 6.22
N HIS A 52 10.17 14.38 5.23
CA HIS A 52 10.20 13.42 4.14
C HIS A 52 10.46 12.00 4.66
N SER A 53 11.45 11.84 5.53
CA SER A 53 11.77 10.55 6.16
C SER A 53 10.64 10.02 7.03
N LEU A 54 9.88 10.90 7.70
CA LEU A 54 8.70 10.54 8.47
C LEU A 54 7.60 10.00 7.53
N ASN A 55 7.28 10.74 6.46
CA ASN A 55 6.26 10.35 5.48
C ASN A 55 6.57 9.01 4.80
N THR A 56 7.84 8.72 4.47
CA THR A 56 8.21 7.43 3.88
C THR A 56 8.11 6.27 4.87
N THR A 57 8.20 6.54 6.17
CA THR A 57 8.09 5.52 7.24
C THR A 57 6.64 5.17 7.56
N PHE A 58 5.68 6.05 7.22
CA PHE A 58 4.26 5.83 7.53
C PHE A 58 3.69 4.55 6.92
N GLY A 59 4.16 4.15 5.73
CA GLY A 59 3.68 2.93 5.07
C GLY A 59 3.89 1.70 5.94
N THR A 60 5.16 1.38 6.20
CA THR A 60 5.56 0.16 6.89
C THR A 60 5.31 0.21 8.40
N SER A 61 5.41 1.40 9.01
CA SER A 61 5.37 1.53 10.47
C SER A 61 4.03 1.99 11.02
N ILE A 62 3.10 2.45 10.17
CA ILE A 62 1.77 2.88 10.61
C ILE A 62 0.69 2.21 9.76
N PHE A 63 0.65 2.48 8.46
CA PHE A 63 -0.48 2.06 7.62
C PHE A 63 -0.60 0.55 7.50
N GLU A 64 0.49 -0.17 7.29
CA GLU A 64 0.48 -1.64 7.25
C GLU A 64 0.02 -2.27 8.57
N PRO A 65 0.62 -1.95 9.75
CA PRO A 65 0.10 -2.44 11.03
C PRO A 65 -1.34 -2.06 11.32
N VAL A 66 -1.76 -0.82 11.02
CA VAL A 66 -3.14 -0.38 11.22
C VAL A 66 -4.09 -1.17 10.32
N ALA A 67 -3.73 -1.38 9.05
CA ALA A 67 -4.55 -2.17 8.13
C ALA A 67 -4.69 -3.63 8.58
N GLU A 68 -3.62 -4.24 9.09
CA GLU A 68 -3.66 -5.57 9.70
C GLU A 68 -4.61 -5.62 10.90
N ILE A 69 -4.50 -4.68 11.85
CA ILE A 69 -5.37 -4.60 13.03
C ILE A 69 -6.85 -4.50 12.66
N LEU A 70 -7.17 -3.68 11.65
CA LEU A 70 -8.53 -3.49 11.17
C LEU A 70 -9.04 -4.76 10.49
N ALA A 71 -8.25 -5.31 9.58
CA ALA A 71 -8.64 -6.47 8.79
C ALA A 71 -8.79 -7.73 9.66
N SER A 72 -7.96 -7.93 10.69
CA SER A 72 -8.04 -9.11 11.57
C SER A 72 -9.38 -9.27 12.30
N LEU A 73 -10.25 -8.26 12.31
CA LEU A 73 -11.61 -8.39 12.87
C LEU A 73 -12.67 -8.79 11.85
N ASN A 74 -12.51 -8.38 10.60
CA ASN A 74 -13.56 -8.54 9.58
C ASN A 74 -13.25 -9.65 8.58
N PHE A 75 -12.00 -10.11 8.55
CA PHE A 75 -11.49 -11.14 7.65
C PHE A 75 -11.07 -12.36 8.47
N GLU A 76 -11.24 -13.56 7.92
CA GLU A 76 -10.83 -14.81 8.57
C GLU A 76 -9.32 -14.86 8.80
N PHE A 77 -8.58 -14.23 7.89
CA PHE A 77 -7.13 -14.12 7.97
C PHE A 77 -6.68 -12.76 7.48
N ALA A 78 -5.72 -12.15 8.19
CA ALA A 78 -5.03 -10.94 7.78
C ALA A 78 -3.57 -11.03 8.22
N GLN A 79 -2.66 -10.69 7.30
CA GLN A 79 -1.22 -10.68 7.58
C GLN A 79 -0.52 -9.62 6.74
N LYS A 80 0.23 -8.73 7.39
CA LYS A 80 1.12 -7.79 6.69
C LYS A 80 2.42 -8.45 6.25
N GLN A 81 3.06 -7.89 5.22
CA GLN A 81 4.36 -8.36 4.69
C GLN A 81 4.33 -9.86 4.31
N TYR A 82 3.26 -10.28 3.65
CA TYR A 82 2.99 -11.67 3.27
C TYR A 82 3.83 -12.13 2.07
N VAL A 83 4.29 -13.38 2.11
CA VAL A 83 5.09 -14.00 1.03
C VAL A 83 4.18 -14.94 0.23
N VAL A 84 3.73 -14.52 -0.96
CA VAL A 84 2.87 -15.33 -1.85
C VAL A 84 3.60 -16.58 -2.35
N GLY A 85 4.90 -16.43 -2.62
CA GLY A 85 5.76 -17.47 -3.15
C GLY A 85 6.69 -16.92 -4.22
N ASP A 86 7.45 -17.83 -4.82
CA ASP A 86 8.54 -17.53 -5.75
C ASP A 86 8.45 -18.33 -7.05
N ALA A 87 7.42 -19.17 -7.23
CA ALA A 87 7.29 -20.05 -8.38
C ALA A 87 6.15 -19.58 -9.30
N ILE A 88 6.47 -19.32 -10.56
CA ILE A 88 5.53 -18.87 -11.60
C ILE A 88 5.70 -19.74 -12.85
N SER A 89 4.58 -20.09 -13.50
CA SER A 89 4.61 -20.81 -14.77
C SER A 89 5.17 -19.91 -15.89
N GLU A 90 6.00 -20.49 -16.76
CA GLU A 90 6.49 -19.83 -17.97
C GLU A 90 5.34 -19.33 -18.86
N GLN A 91 4.27 -20.14 -19.04
CA GLN A 91 3.10 -19.72 -19.82
C GLN A 91 2.35 -18.57 -19.16
N ALA A 92 2.28 -18.52 -17.83
CA ALA A 92 1.73 -17.37 -17.12
C ALA A 92 2.57 -16.10 -17.33
N GLN A 93 3.90 -16.20 -17.32
CA GLN A 93 4.77 -15.06 -17.61
C GLN A 93 4.54 -14.51 -19.03
N PHE A 94 4.43 -15.39 -20.03
CA PHE A 94 4.10 -14.98 -21.39
C PHE A 94 2.73 -14.30 -21.48
N GLU A 95 1.73 -14.84 -20.78
CA GLU A 95 0.38 -14.29 -20.78
C GLU A 95 0.33 -12.91 -20.10
N ILE A 96 1.05 -12.73 -18.99
CA ILE A 96 1.22 -11.42 -18.33
C ILE A 96 1.88 -10.44 -19.30
N GLN A 97 2.95 -10.84 -19.98
CA GLN A 97 3.61 -9.95 -20.96
C GLN A 97 2.66 -9.56 -22.10
N ARG A 98 1.81 -10.49 -22.56
CA ARG A 98 0.78 -10.22 -23.57
C ARG A 98 -0.24 -9.20 -23.06
N ILE A 99 -0.76 -9.37 -21.85
CA ILE A 99 -1.65 -8.40 -21.19
C ILE A 99 -0.97 -7.02 -21.13
N MET A 100 0.26 -6.93 -20.63
CA MET A 100 1.00 -5.68 -20.51
C MET A 100 1.21 -4.96 -21.87
N ASN A 101 1.49 -5.73 -22.92
CA ASN A 101 1.63 -5.19 -24.28
C ASN A 101 0.30 -4.63 -24.78
N GLU A 102 -0.80 -5.36 -24.60
CA GLU A 102 -2.15 -4.91 -24.97
C GLU A 102 -2.55 -3.61 -24.26
N LEU A 103 -2.28 -3.50 -22.95
CA LEU A 103 -2.55 -2.27 -22.19
C LEU A 103 -1.71 -1.09 -22.68
N THR A 104 -0.44 -1.34 -23.04
CA THR A 104 0.47 -0.29 -23.53
C THR A 104 0.03 0.30 -24.88
N ILE A 105 -0.67 -0.47 -25.72
CA ILE A 105 -1.22 0.02 -27.00
C ILE A 105 -2.65 0.59 -26.87
N GLY A 106 -3.16 0.74 -25.64
CA GLY A 106 -4.43 1.42 -25.37
C GLY A 106 -5.64 0.51 -25.19
N LYS A 107 -5.46 -0.81 -24.99
CA LYS A 107 -6.57 -1.67 -24.59
C LYS A 107 -7.03 -1.31 -23.17
N ASN A 108 -8.35 -1.30 -22.96
CA ASN A 108 -8.90 -1.06 -21.62
C ASN A 108 -8.57 -2.23 -20.67
N PRO A 109 -8.09 -1.94 -19.45
CA PRO A 109 -7.85 -2.96 -18.44
C PRO A 109 -9.16 -3.60 -17.99
N ASN A 110 -9.09 -4.88 -17.63
CA ASN A 110 -10.23 -5.61 -17.09
C ASN A 110 -9.75 -6.72 -16.16
N LYS A 111 -9.83 -6.46 -14.85
CA LYS A 111 -9.25 -7.31 -13.81
C LYS A 111 -9.72 -8.76 -13.90
N ALA A 112 -11.04 -8.97 -13.96
CA ALA A 112 -11.63 -10.30 -14.03
C ALA A 112 -11.16 -11.09 -15.26
N LYS A 113 -11.15 -10.47 -16.44
CA LYS A 113 -10.66 -11.13 -17.67
C LYS A 113 -9.18 -11.48 -17.60
N GLU A 114 -8.36 -10.60 -17.02
CA GLU A 114 -6.92 -10.81 -16.88
C GLU A 114 -6.60 -11.96 -15.91
N ILE A 115 -7.29 -12.04 -14.77
CA ILE A 115 -7.19 -13.17 -13.84
C ILE A 115 -7.54 -14.47 -14.56
N GLU A 116 -8.66 -14.51 -15.28
CA GLU A 116 -9.10 -15.72 -15.98
C GLU A 116 -8.16 -16.14 -17.12
N ARG A 117 -7.52 -15.18 -17.79
CA ARG A 117 -6.46 -15.47 -18.78
C ARG A 117 -5.27 -16.14 -18.12
N ILE A 118 -4.80 -15.61 -16.99
CA ILE A 118 -3.68 -16.18 -16.22
C ILE A 118 -4.05 -17.54 -15.66
N ARG A 119 -5.26 -17.70 -15.10
CA ARG A 119 -5.76 -18.97 -14.52
C ARG A 119 -5.69 -20.13 -15.51
N LYS A 120 -6.01 -19.90 -16.79
CA LYS A 120 -5.96 -20.92 -17.85
C LYS A 120 -4.56 -21.48 -18.11
N VAL A 121 -3.51 -20.80 -17.65
CA VAL A 121 -2.11 -21.14 -17.93
C VAL A 121 -1.22 -21.17 -16.67
N CYS A 122 -1.76 -20.93 -15.47
CA CYS A 122 -0.97 -20.73 -14.24
C CYS A 122 -0.12 -21.94 -13.81
N ASN A 123 -0.41 -23.13 -14.33
CA ASN A 123 0.26 -24.38 -14.02
C ASN A 123 0.83 -25.09 -15.27
N LYS A 124 0.98 -24.39 -16.40
CA LYS A 124 1.43 -24.97 -17.67
C LYS A 124 2.87 -24.61 -18.00
N GLY A 125 3.58 -25.53 -18.64
CA GLY A 125 5.00 -25.33 -18.98
C GLY A 125 5.92 -25.43 -17.77
N THR A 126 7.14 -24.90 -17.90
CA THR A 126 8.15 -24.97 -16.84
C THR A 126 7.83 -23.99 -15.71
N MET A 127 8.05 -24.41 -14.46
CA MET A 127 7.95 -23.54 -13.29
C MET A 127 9.27 -22.80 -13.09
N ASN A 128 9.23 -21.48 -13.25
CA ASN A 128 10.37 -20.60 -13.07
C ASN A 128 10.38 -19.99 -11.66
N LYS A 129 11.58 -19.70 -11.17
CA LYS A 129 11.77 -18.99 -9.90
C LYS A 129 11.89 -17.49 -10.15
N LEU A 130 11.12 -16.70 -9.40
CA LEU A 130 11.10 -15.24 -9.48
C LEU A 130 11.29 -14.64 -8.09
N LYS A 131 12.13 -13.61 -8.00
CA LYS A 131 12.24 -12.81 -6.78
C LYS A 131 11.02 -11.90 -6.70
N THR A 132 10.06 -12.27 -5.87
CA THR A 132 8.85 -11.48 -5.65
C THR A 132 9.05 -10.46 -4.54
N VAL A 133 8.38 -9.32 -4.69
CA VAL A 133 8.13 -8.41 -3.57
C VAL A 133 7.02 -8.99 -2.69
N LYS A 134 7.12 -8.74 -1.38
CA LYS A 134 6.09 -9.12 -0.43
C LYS A 134 4.82 -8.32 -0.68
N VAL A 135 3.68 -8.93 -0.40
CA VAL A 135 2.40 -8.24 -0.35
C VAL A 135 2.37 -7.47 0.96
N ASP A 136 2.08 -6.17 0.90
CA ASP A 136 2.08 -5.32 2.09
C ASP A 136 0.97 -5.74 3.06
N LEU A 137 -0.21 -6.11 2.54
CA LEU A 137 -1.28 -6.74 3.32
C LEU A 137 -1.98 -7.84 2.51
N PHE A 138 -2.01 -9.05 3.07
CA PHE A 138 -2.85 -10.16 2.63
C PHE A 138 -4.07 -10.23 3.54
N VAL A 139 -5.27 -10.34 2.97
CA VAL A 139 -6.48 -10.69 3.74
C VAL A 139 -7.29 -11.75 3.02
N GLN A 140 -8.01 -12.58 3.77
CA GLN A 140 -8.92 -13.61 3.26
C GLN A 140 -10.31 -13.44 3.85
N SER A 141 -11.28 -13.24 2.98
CA SER A 141 -12.69 -13.09 3.32
C SER A 141 -13.32 -14.42 3.73
N ALA A 142 -14.45 -14.38 4.45
CA ALA A 142 -15.18 -15.58 4.86
C ALA A 142 -15.74 -16.42 3.69
N ASP A 143 -15.82 -15.85 2.48
CA ASP A 143 -16.16 -16.58 1.26
C ASP A 143 -14.93 -17.17 0.54
N GLU A 144 -13.82 -17.27 1.27
CA GLU A 144 -12.49 -17.70 0.85
C GLU A 144 -11.80 -16.80 -0.19
N THR A 145 -12.38 -15.64 -0.53
CA THR A 145 -11.74 -14.71 -1.46
C THR A 145 -10.48 -14.11 -0.86
N VAL A 146 -9.37 -14.25 -1.58
CA VAL A 146 -8.08 -13.67 -1.20
C VAL A 146 -7.91 -12.29 -1.81
N HIS A 147 -7.45 -11.34 -1.01
CA HIS A 147 -7.17 -9.97 -1.43
C HIS A 147 -5.72 -9.61 -1.11
N LEU A 148 -4.97 -9.18 -2.13
CA LEU A 148 -3.55 -8.86 -2.04
C LEU A 148 -3.34 -7.35 -2.25
N PHE A 149 -2.82 -6.63 -1.26
CA PHE A 149 -2.66 -5.18 -1.30
C PHE A 149 -1.20 -4.75 -1.38
N ASP A 150 -0.94 -3.79 -2.27
CA ASP A 150 0.31 -3.04 -2.37
C ASP A 150 0.04 -1.58 -1.94
N LEU A 151 0.57 -1.16 -0.79
CA LEU A 151 0.28 0.13 -0.16
C LEU A 151 1.24 1.22 -0.66
N LYS A 152 0.69 2.35 -1.14
CA LYS A 152 1.46 3.48 -1.67
C LYS A 152 1.26 4.74 -0.82
N THR A 153 2.31 5.11 -0.09
CA THR A 153 2.36 6.27 0.84
C THR A 153 2.51 7.62 0.14
N ALA A 154 3.22 7.64 -0.99
CA ALA A 154 3.42 8.83 -1.79
C ALA A 154 2.60 8.72 -3.07
N LYS A 155 2.14 9.86 -3.60
CA LYS A 155 1.49 9.97 -4.91
C LYS A 155 2.36 9.29 -5.98
N PRO A 156 2.02 8.08 -6.47
CA PRO A 156 2.97 7.30 -7.28
C PRO A 156 3.20 7.91 -8.66
N ASN A 157 4.41 7.96 -9.22
CA ASN A 157 4.63 8.58 -10.54
C ASN A 157 4.04 7.74 -11.70
N ILE A 158 3.76 8.38 -12.83
CA ILE A 158 3.15 7.75 -14.03
C ILE A 158 3.99 6.57 -14.53
N SER A 159 5.32 6.72 -14.51
CA SER A 159 6.27 5.69 -14.92
C SER A 159 6.14 4.38 -14.14
N ASN A 160 5.63 4.43 -12.91
CA ASN A 160 5.60 3.29 -12.00
C ASN A 160 4.37 2.39 -12.19
N PHE A 161 3.35 2.81 -12.94
CA PHE A 161 2.10 2.04 -13.04
C PHE A 161 2.24 0.75 -13.83
N LYS A 162 3.16 0.70 -14.80
CA LYS A 162 3.47 -0.55 -15.52
C LYS A 162 4.05 -1.59 -14.56
N ASP A 163 4.95 -1.16 -13.68
CA ASP A 163 5.58 -2.04 -12.69
C ASP A 163 4.55 -2.53 -11.69
N PHE A 164 3.69 -1.63 -11.19
CA PHE A 164 2.59 -1.99 -10.28
C PHE A 164 1.66 -3.01 -10.92
N LYS A 165 1.18 -2.75 -12.14
CA LYS A 165 0.30 -3.68 -12.85
C LYS A 165 0.95 -5.05 -13.02
N ARG A 166 2.23 -5.10 -13.40
CA ARG A 166 2.98 -6.34 -13.51
C ARG A 166 3.06 -7.08 -12.16
N THR A 167 3.43 -6.39 -11.08
CA THR A 167 3.47 -6.97 -9.73
C THR A 167 2.12 -7.55 -9.33
N LEU A 168 1.02 -6.82 -9.54
CA LEU A 168 -0.33 -7.30 -9.26
C LEU A 168 -0.67 -8.59 -10.03
N LEU A 169 -0.31 -8.67 -11.31
CA LEU A 169 -0.56 -9.86 -12.14
C LEU A 169 0.37 -11.03 -11.77
N GLU A 170 1.63 -10.77 -11.41
CA GLU A 170 2.58 -11.79 -10.97
C GLU A 170 2.16 -12.42 -9.65
N TRP A 171 1.69 -11.63 -8.69
CA TRP A 171 1.12 -12.15 -7.45
C TRP A 171 -0.06 -13.08 -7.71
N ILE A 172 -0.99 -12.69 -8.61
CA ILE A 172 -2.12 -13.53 -9.02
C ILE A 172 -1.60 -14.85 -9.62
N ALA A 173 -0.66 -14.78 -10.58
CA ALA A 173 -0.13 -15.98 -11.22
C ALA A 173 0.54 -16.94 -10.25
N ILE A 174 1.34 -16.43 -9.31
CA ILE A 174 2.05 -17.23 -8.31
C ILE A 174 1.06 -17.85 -7.31
N PHE A 175 0.06 -17.08 -6.88
CA PHE A 175 -0.98 -17.59 -5.99
C PHE A 175 -1.80 -18.70 -6.67
N LEU A 176 -2.21 -18.48 -7.92
CA LEU A 176 -2.99 -19.43 -8.72
C LEU A 176 -2.19 -20.65 -9.16
N ALA A 177 -0.87 -20.57 -9.28
CA ALA A 177 -0.03 -21.73 -9.56
C ALA A 177 -0.14 -22.79 -8.45
N LYS A 178 -0.30 -22.35 -7.20
CA LYS A 178 -0.53 -23.22 -6.03
C LYS A 178 -2.01 -23.53 -5.82
N ASN A 179 -2.89 -22.59 -6.15
CA ASN A 179 -4.34 -22.67 -5.89
C ASN A 179 -5.16 -22.35 -7.16
N PRO A 180 -5.20 -23.24 -8.18
CA PRO A 180 -5.77 -22.91 -9.49
C PRO A 180 -7.25 -22.52 -9.50
N ASN A 181 -8.00 -22.93 -8.49
CA ASN A 181 -9.44 -22.67 -8.37
C ASN A 181 -9.77 -21.54 -7.38
N ALA A 182 -8.79 -20.94 -6.72
CA ALA A 182 -9.05 -19.92 -5.71
C ALA A 182 -9.54 -18.61 -6.33
N LYS A 183 -10.42 -17.91 -5.60
CA LYS A 183 -10.78 -16.53 -5.89
C LYS A 183 -9.67 -15.63 -5.32
N VAL A 184 -9.05 -14.83 -6.17
CA VAL A 184 -7.94 -13.97 -5.77
C VAL A 184 -8.01 -12.66 -6.52
N GLU A 185 -7.87 -11.58 -5.77
CA GLU A 185 -7.84 -10.21 -6.26
C GLU A 185 -6.58 -9.50 -5.77
N SER A 186 -6.16 -8.47 -6.49
CA SER A 186 -4.99 -7.68 -6.11
C SER A 186 -5.16 -6.20 -6.43
N TYR A 187 -4.66 -5.35 -5.53
CA TYR A 187 -5.02 -3.93 -5.46
C TYR A 187 -3.81 -3.05 -5.20
N ILE A 188 -3.83 -1.85 -5.79
CA ILE A 188 -3.09 -0.70 -5.28
C ILE A 188 -3.94 -0.02 -4.22
N ALA A 189 -3.37 0.10 -3.02
CA ALA A 189 -3.98 0.76 -1.88
C ALA A 189 -3.30 2.11 -1.62
N ILE A 190 -4.07 3.19 -1.57
CA ILE A 190 -3.56 4.52 -1.26
C ILE A 190 -4.22 5.00 0.05
N PRO A 191 -3.49 5.04 1.17
CA PRO A 191 -4.00 5.44 2.48
C PRO A 191 -4.75 6.77 2.55
N CYS A 192 -4.36 7.76 1.74
CA CYS A 192 -4.93 9.11 1.81
C CYS A 192 -5.34 9.63 0.43
N ASN A 193 -6.50 10.29 0.33
CA ASN A 193 -6.91 11.01 -0.86
C ASN A 193 -6.41 12.47 -0.78
N PRO A 194 -5.40 12.90 -1.57
CA PRO A 194 -4.92 14.27 -1.53
C PRO A 194 -5.89 15.30 -2.12
N TYR A 195 -7.01 14.87 -2.70
CA TYR A 195 -8.02 15.74 -3.33
C TYR A 195 -9.30 15.88 -2.50
N GLU A 196 -9.34 15.27 -1.32
CA GLU A 196 -10.52 15.25 -0.47
C GLU A 196 -11.09 16.67 -0.19
N PRO A 197 -12.43 16.87 -0.19
CA PRO A 197 -13.52 15.89 -0.34
C PRO A 197 -13.83 15.48 -1.78
N ARG A 198 -13.04 15.92 -2.77
CA ARG A 198 -13.27 15.54 -4.17
C ARG A 198 -12.81 14.10 -4.41
N PRO A 199 -13.44 13.38 -5.37
CA PRO A 199 -13.00 12.05 -5.76
C PRO A 199 -11.52 12.04 -6.13
N TYR A 200 -10.87 10.89 -5.91
CA TYR A 200 -9.48 10.73 -6.30
C TYR A 200 -9.36 10.79 -7.83
N GLU A 201 -8.82 11.89 -8.33
CA GLU A 201 -8.64 12.06 -9.77
C GLU A 201 -7.22 11.79 -10.19
N ARG A 202 -7.09 10.78 -11.06
CA ARG A 202 -5.82 10.48 -11.71
C ARG A 202 -6.01 9.85 -13.07
N TRP A 203 -6.17 10.71 -14.07
CA TRP A 203 -6.25 10.32 -15.48
C TRP A 203 -5.05 9.45 -15.92
N THR A 204 -3.89 9.62 -15.30
CA THR A 204 -2.67 8.86 -15.64
C THR A 204 -2.70 7.40 -15.21
N LEU A 205 -3.63 7.00 -14.33
CA LEU A 205 -3.88 5.59 -14.01
C LEU A 205 -4.78 4.91 -15.06
N LYS A 206 -5.61 5.70 -15.75
CA LYS A 206 -6.53 5.18 -16.76
C LYS A 206 -5.75 4.55 -17.91
N GLY A 207 -6.12 3.32 -18.25
CA GLY A 207 -5.51 2.54 -19.34
C GLY A 207 -4.52 1.46 -18.87
N MET A 208 -3.98 1.54 -17.64
CA MET A 208 -3.10 0.48 -17.10
C MET A 208 -3.77 -0.33 -15.99
N LEU A 209 -4.53 0.32 -15.12
CA LEU A 209 -5.25 -0.30 -14.02
C LEU A 209 -6.75 -0.19 -14.22
N ASP A 210 -7.46 -1.27 -13.92
CA ASP A 210 -8.91 -1.31 -13.83
C ASP A 210 -9.30 -0.62 -12.51
N LEU A 211 -9.52 0.70 -12.57
CA LEU A 211 -9.62 1.54 -11.37
C LEU A 211 -10.73 1.11 -10.41
N ASP A 212 -11.83 0.57 -10.93
CA ASP A 212 -12.97 0.16 -10.12
C ASP A 212 -12.67 -1.12 -9.34
N ASN A 213 -11.73 -1.95 -9.83
CA ASN A 213 -11.43 -3.28 -9.28
C ASN A 213 -10.01 -3.43 -8.71
N GLU A 214 -9.10 -2.50 -9.01
CA GLU A 214 -7.67 -2.59 -8.65
C GLU A 214 -7.17 -1.38 -7.85
N LEU A 215 -8.01 -0.38 -7.56
CA LEU A 215 -7.62 0.78 -6.78
C LEU A 215 -8.56 0.96 -5.56
N LYS A 216 -7.96 1.11 -4.38
CA LYS A 216 -8.67 1.56 -3.17
C LYS A 216 -7.97 2.78 -2.58
N VAL A 217 -8.70 3.86 -2.32
CA VAL A 217 -8.12 5.14 -1.87
C VAL A 217 -8.86 5.69 -0.66
N GLY A 218 -8.12 6.13 0.35
CA GLY A 218 -8.69 6.83 1.51
C GLY A 218 -9.82 6.04 2.14
N LYS A 219 -11.00 6.65 2.23
CA LYS A 219 -12.20 6.04 2.80
C LYS A 219 -12.50 4.64 2.24
N ASP A 220 -12.48 4.46 0.92
CA ASP A 220 -12.77 3.17 0.27
C ASP A 220 -11.80 2.06 0.67
N LEU A 221 -10.55 2.42 1.02
CA LEU A 221 -9.56 1.47 1.52
C LEU A 221 -9.83 1.11 2.98
N TRP A 222 -9.99 2.13 3.83
CA TRP A 222 -10.08 1.91 5.27
C TRP A 222 -11.40 1.29 5.68
N ASP A 223 -12.50 1.69 5.04
CA ASP A 223 -13.80 1.09 5.28
C ASP A 223 -13.87 -0.34 4.71
N PHE A 224 -13.08 -0.67 3.68
CA PHE A 224 -12.92 -2.06 3.25
C PHE A 224 -12.29 -2.94 4.34
N PHE A 225 -11.32 -2.42 5.10
CA PHE A 225 -10.69 -3.19 6.17
C PHE A 225 -11.51 -3.22 7.46
N GLY A 226 -12.13 -2.09 7.84
CA GLY A 226 -12.75 -1.90 9.15
C GLY A 226 -14.29 -1.82 9.16
N ASN A 227 -14.94 -1.84 8.00
CA ASN A 227 -16.34 -1.45 7.73
C ASN A 227 -16.58 0.07 7.72
N ASP A 228 -17.78 0.47 7.29
CA ASP A 228 -18.25 1.86 7.23
C ASP A 228 -17.95 2.68 8.50
N GLY A 229 -17.37 3.86 8.31
CA GLY A 229 -17.04 4.80 9.38
C GLY A 229 -15.67 4.57 10.01
N THR A 230 -14.91 3.57 9.54
CA THR A 230 -13.55 3.31 10.00
C THR A 230 -12.62 4.45 9.64
N TYR A 231 -12.76 4.99 8.44
CA TYR A 231 -11.91 6.07 7.98
C TYR A 231 -11.96 7.29 8.91
N GLU A 232 -13.16 7.71 9.28
CA GLU A 232 -13.39 8.86 10.17
C GLU A 232 -12.82 8.58 11.58
N GLU A 233 -13.00 7.38 12.11
CA GLU A 233 -12.44 7.03 13.41
C GLU A 233 -10.90 6.95 13.39
N LEU A 234 -10.30 6.52 12.27
CA LEU A 234 -8.85 6.59 12.09
C LEU A 234 -8.37 8.04 12.12
N LEU A 235 -9.05 8.97 11.45
CA LEU A 235 -8.69 10.39 11.52
C LEU A 235 -8.72 10.90 12.97
N ASN A 236 -9.73 10.51 13.74
CA ASN A 236 -9.82 10.85 15.17
C ASN A 236 -8.66 10.24 15.98
N CYS A 237 -8.25 9.01 15.69
CA CYS A 237 -7.09 8.37 16.33
C CYS A 237 -5.79 9.15 16.06
N PHE A 238 -5.57 9.57 14.80
CA PHE A 238 -4.42 10.40 14.43
C PHE A 238 -4.45 11.76 15.13
N GLU A 239 -5.62 12.40 15.23
CA GLU A 239 -5.79 13.67 15.94
C GLU A 239 -5.47 13.53 17.44
N ARG A 240 -6.07 12.54 18.11
CA ARG A 240 -5.83 12.31 19.55
C ARG A 240 -4.37 11.98 19.85
N ALA A 241 -3.75 11.11 19.05
CA ALA A 241 -2.32 10.80 19.17
C ALA A 241 -1.45 12.05 18.92
N GLY A 242 -1.82 12.88 17.93
CA GLY A 242 -1.12 14.11 17.60
C GLY A 242 -1.23 15.20 18.68
N ILE A 243 -2.37 15.30 19.36
CA ILE A 243 -2.57 16.18 20.52
C ILE A 243 -1.69 15.71 21.69
N GLU A 244 -1.74 14.41 22.01
CA GLU A 244 -0.94 13.83 23.10
C GLU A 244 0.57 14.04 22.87
N LEU A 245 1.04 13.81 21.65
CA LEU A 245 2.46 13.93 21.31
C LEU A 245 2.92 15.36 21.02
N ARG A 246 2.03 16.37 21.06
CA ARG A 246 2.38 17.76 20.71
C ARG A 246 3.60 18.28 21.47
N PRO A 247 3.74 18.09 22.80
CA PRO A 247 4.91 18.56 23.53
C PRO A 247 6.20 17.87 23.09
N GLU A 248 6.16 16.56 22.81
CA GLU A 248 7.32 15.79 22.31
C GLU A 248 7.73 16.23 20.91
N ILE A 249 6.74 16.43 20.02
CA ILE A 249 6.91 16.94 18.66
C ILE A 249 7.59 18.31 18.70
N ASP A 250 7.05 19.26 19.47
CA ASP A 250 7.56 20.63 19.52
C ASP A 250 8.98 20.69 20.11
N ALA A 251 9.25 19.89 21.15
CA ALA A 251 10.58 19.76 21.74
C ALA A 251 11.61 19.10 20.80
N TYR A 252 11.17 18.19 19.93
CA TYR A 252 12.04 17.61 18.91
C TYR A 252 12.36 18.64 17.82
N PHE A 253 11.35 19.36 17.31
CA PHE A 253 11.53 20.33 16.24
C PHE A 253 12.30 21.59 16.64
N SER A 254 12.33 21.94 17.94
CA SER A 254 13.15 23.06 18.43
C SER A 254 14.65 22.88 18.19
N ARG A 255 15.11 21.64 17.90
CA ARG A 255 16.51 21.33 17.57
C ARG A 255 16.94 21.77 16.16
N PHE A 256 15.98 22.09 15.30
CA PHE A 256 16.23 22.51 13.92
C PHE A 256 16.13 24.03 13.71
N LYS A 257 15.95 24.79 14.80
CA LYS A 257 15.96 26.25 14.80
C LYS A 257 17.37 26.81 14.79
#